data_AF-A0A371RGJ1-F1
#
_entry.id   AF-A0A371RGJ1-F1
#
_cell.length_a   1.000
_cell.length_b   1.000
_cell.length_c   1.000
_cell.angle_alpha   90.00
_cell.angle_beta   90.00
_cell.angle_gamma   90.00
#
_symmetry.space_group_name_H-M   'P 1'
#
loop_
_entity.id
_entity.type
_entity.pdbx_description
1 polymer ?
#
loop_
_entity_poly.entity_id
_entity_poly.type
_entity_poly.pdbx_seq_one_letter_code
_entity_poly.pdbx_strand_id
1 'polypeptide(L)'
;MHQHKEYQGDRLSSGVRSLNQLRSQNRGLTFARWAKCMAAAEGRALLAQDIAARHYGEQSSVVHFAKAAVQAAHTGSDNWGGSIAQNAGREFIELVNEMSVVGRIGLRPAPFNCRLVAPGTGASASWVGQGRAAPLTSIAFSNDQLLPLKVASTVVLSKNLLEFGDPQSDFWIRDELLRAAVARLDTDFLNPDNAGVSDVSPASPLNGVTPLMSSGDIGFDFRELIDDFAGDLSRAVFVARPDVFAAFQANGHQYTGLRGGELLTAPCLATRHAPAGTLVLIDPAGICLGDGGIEVDVADQASAEMLDGSLEQDGTDGTGATTAGMVSFWQANLIGIKIERRMNWAMLRDSVAILDSVEYEATSA
;
A
#
# COMPACT_ATOMS: atom_id res chain seq x y z
N MET A 1 0.82 53.46 -2.29
CA MET A 1 0.74 52.47 -3.39
C MET A 1 1.58 51.19 -3.15
N HIS A 2 2.56 51.19 -2.22
CA HIS A 2 3.33 49.98 -1.85
C HIS A 2 2.58 49.03 -0.90
N GLN A 3 1.92 49.56 0.15
CA GLN A 3 1.18 48.72 1.12
C GLN A 3 -0.01 47.94 0.53
N HIS A 4 -0.60 48.42 -0.58
CA HIS A 4 -1.74 47.76 -1.21
C HIS A 4 -1.36 46.53 -2.04
N LYS A 5 -0.11 46.46 -2.53
CA LYS A 5 0.43 45.30 -3.27
C LYS A 5 0.87 44.18 -2.32
N GLU A 6 1.41 44.53 -1.16
CA GLU A 6 1.87 43.57 -0.14
C GLU A 6 0.69 42.83 0.50
N TYR A 7 -0.41 43.54 0.79
CA TYR A 7 -1.64 42.95 1.32
C TYR A 7 -2.40 42.06 0.32
N GLN A 8 -2.25 42.30 -0.99
CA GLN A 8 -2.78 41.41 -2.03
C GLN A 8 -1.91 40.16 -2.23
N GLY A 9 -0.58 40.28 -2.12
CA GLY A 9 0.33 39.14 -2.18
C GLY A 9 0.10 38.12 -1.06
N ASP A 10 -0.21 38.59 0.15
CA ASP A 10 -0.43 37.73 1.32
C ASP A 10 -1.80 37.02 1.32
N ARG A 11 -2.83 37.65 0.72
CA ARG A 11 -4.14 37.01 0.47
C ARG A 11 -4.09 35.96 -0.63
N LEU A 12 -3.27 36.18 -1.66
CA LEU A 12 -3.07 35.21 -2.73
C LEU A 12 -2.21 34.03 -2.26
N SER A 13 -1.16 34.26 -1.45
CA SER A 13 -0.32 33.20 -0.89
C SER A 13 -1.09 32.33 0.13
N SER A 14 -1.92 32.94 0.99
CA SER A 14 -2.77 32.22 1.94
C SER A 14 -3.92 31.47 1.25
N GLY A 15 -4.50 32.04 0.17
CA GLY A 15 -5.48 31.36 -0.68
C GLY A 15 -4.91 30.15 -1.42
N VAL A 16 -3.68 30.24 -1.93
CA VAL A 16 -3.00 29.10 -2.56
C VAL A 16 -2.65 28.01 -1.55
N ARG A 17 -2.22 28.38 -0.33
CA ARG A 17 -1.98 27.42 0.77
C ARG A 17 -3.26 26.72 1.21
N SER A 18 -4.37 27.44 1.38
CA SER A 18 -5.65 26.84 1.77
C SER A 18 -6.24 25.95 0.67
N LEU A 19 -6.10 26.32 -0.60
CA LEU A 19 -6.50 25.48 -1.73
C LEU A 19 -5.64 24.22 -1.84
N ASN A 20 -4.34 24.30 -1.58
CA ASN A 20 -3.46 23.13 -1.57
C ASN A 20 -3.78 22.19 -0.39
N GLN A 21 -4.16 22.74 0.77
CA GLN A 21 -4.56 21.98 1.95
C GLN A 21 -5.93 21.31 1.77
N LEU A 22 -6.87 21.99 1.09
CA LEU A 22 -8.15 21.39 0.68
C LEU A 22 -7.95 20.32 -0.39
N ARG A 23 -7.03 20.53 -1.34
CA ARG A 23 -6.67 19.51 -2.34
C ARG A 23 -6.02 18.29 -1.69
N SER A 24 -5.12 18.46 -0.72
CA SER A 24 -4.50 17.34 0.00
C SER A 24 -5.53 16.55 0.81
N GLN A 25 -6.49 17.21 1.45
CA GLN A 25 -7.58 16.53 2.18
C GLN A 25 -8.53 15.76 1.27
N ASN A 26 -8.73 16.24 0.04
CA ASN A 26 -9.60 15.62 -0.96
C ASN A 26 -8.92 14.56 -1.83
N ARG A 27 -7.63 14.26 -1.61
CA ARG A 27 -6.93 13.17 -2.35
C ARG A 27 -7.67 11.85 -2.15
N GLY A 28 -7.87 11.10 -3.24
CA GLY A 28 -8.58 9.82 -3.21
C GLY A 28 -10.09 9.91 -2.90
N LEU A 29 -10.61 11.08 -2.52
CA LEU A 29 -12.04 11.28 -2.27
C LEU A 29 -12.86 11.25 -3.56
N THR A 30 -12.29 11.76 -4.65
CA THR A 30 -12.90 11.69 -5.99
C THR A 30 -13.17 10.22 -6.38
N PHE A 31 -12.24 9.32 -6.06
CA PHE A 31 -12.36 7.89 -6.33
C PHE A 31 -13.42 7.22 -5.45
N ALA A 32 -13.43 7.50 -4.14
CA ALA A 32 -14.46 6.97 -3.24
C ALA A 32 -15.88 7.46 -3.61
N ARG A 33 -16.03 8.74 -3.98
CA ARG A 33 -17.29 9.31 -4.47
C ARG A 33 -17.73 8.70 -5.79
N TRP A 34 -16.79 8.46 -6.71
CA TRP A 34 -17.11 7.75 -7.94
C TRP A 34 -17.57 6.32 -7.66
N ALA A 35 -16.88 5.58 -6.80
CA ALA A 35 -17.28 4.22 -6.40
C ALA A 35 -18.68 4.23 -5.78
N LYS A 36 -19.01 5.24 -4.97
CA LYS A 36 -20.36 5.48 -4.42
C LYS A 36 -21.40 5.73 -5.51
N CYS A 37 -21.08 6.55 -6.51
CA CYS A 37 -21.98 6.80 -7.64
C CYS A 37 -22.16 5.56 -8.54
N MET A 38 -21.10 4.78 -8.75
CA MET A 38 -21.17 3.49 -9.44
C MET A 38 -22.06 2.50 -8.70
N ALA A 39 -21.98 2.52 -7.37
CA ALA A 39 -22.86 1.75 -6.51
C ALA A 39 -24.32 2.21 -6.60
N ALA A 40 -24.59 3.51 -6.46
CA ALA A 40 -25.94 4.06 -6.64
C ALA A 40 -26.52 3.81 -8.05
N ALA A 41 -25.66 3.63 -9.06
CA ALA A 41 -26.06 3.33 -10.43
C ALA A 41 -26.12 1.84 -10.77
N GLU A 42 -25.94 0.94 -9.79
CA GLU A 42 -25.97 -0.52 -9.98
C GLU A 42 -24.96 -0.96 -11.06
N GLY A 43 -23.76 -0.38 -11.04
CA GLY A 43 -22.68 -0.67 -12.00
C GLY A 43 -22.83 -0.04 -13.38
N ARG A 44 -23.92 0.70 -13.66
CA ARG A 44 -24.13 1.36 -14.95
C ARG A 44 -23.39 2.69 -15.01
N ALA A 45 -22.22 2.69 -15.63
CA ALA A 45 -21.31 3.84 -15.66
C ALA A 45 -21.95 5.14 -16.22
N LEU A 46 -22.85 5.05 -17.20
CA LEU A 46 -23.59 6.22 -17.74
C LEU A 46 -24.57 6.82 -16.73
N LEU A 47 -25.26 5.99 -15.96
CA LEU A 47 -26.16 6.46 -14.90
C LEU A 47 -25.37 7.00 -13.71
N ALA A 48 -24.22 6.39 -13.39
CA ALA A 48 -23.31 6.87 -12.35
C ALA A 48 -22.85 8.31 -12.61
N GLN A 49 -22.63 8.65 -13.89
CA GLN A 49 -22.27 10.00 -14.30
C GLN A 49 -23.41 11.01 -14.06
N ASP A 50 -24.66 10.66 -14.38
CA ASP A 50 -25.82 11.53 -14.17
C ASP A 50 -26.10 11.70 -12.66
N ILE A 51 -26.00 10.62 -11.88
CA ILE A 51 -26.10 10.68 -10.42
C ILE A 51 -25.00 11.56 -9.83
N ALA A 52 -23.75 11.42 -10.29
CA ALA A 52 -22.66 12.28 -9.86
C ALA A 52 -22.92 13.76 -10.18
N ALA A 53 -23.52 14.07 -11.34
CA ALA A 53 -23.85 15.43 -11.73
C ALA A 53 -24.96 16.03 -10.86
N ARG A 54 -25.94 15.22 -10.44
CA ARG A 54 -27.02 15.64 -9.55
C ARG A 54 -26.55 15.87 -8.11
N HIS A 55 -25.70 15.00 -7.59
CA HIS A 55 -25.25 15.07 -6.19
C HIS A 55 -24.09 16.05 -5.96
N TYR A 56 -23.14 16.14 -6.91
CA TYR A 56 -21.91 16.92 -6.72
C TYR A 56 -21.77 18.11 -7.71
N GLY A 57 -22.69 18.25 -8.67
CA GLY A 57 -22.68 19.28 -9.70
C GLY A 57 -21.91 18.86 -10.97
N GLU A 58 -22.33 19.39 -12.13
CA GLU A 58 -21.81 19.00 -13.46
C GLU A 58 -20.31 19.24 -13.67
N GLN A 59 -19.72 20.20 -12.95
CA GLN A 59 -18.30 20.58 -13.05
C GLN A 59 -17.43 19.90 -11.98
N SER A 60 -17.97 18.95 -11.22
CA SER A 60 -17.23 18.22 -10.18
C SER A 60 -16.18 17.29 -10.78
N SER A 61 -15.04 17.13 -10.10
CA SER A 61 -13.98 16.17 -10.46
C SER A 61 -14.53 14.74 -10.58
N VAL A 62 -15.58 14.41 -9.83
CA VAL A 62 -16.26 13.10 -9.84
C VAL A 62 -17.00 12.86 -11.16
N VAL A 63 -17.66 13.88 -11.71
CA VAL A 63 -18.37 13.78 -13.01
C VAL A 63 -17.38 13.65 -14.15
N HIS A 64 -16.28 14.40 -14.09
CA HIS A 64 -15.20 14.28 -15.05
C HIS A 64 -14.55 12.90 -14.99
N PHE A 65 -14.34 12.35 -13.79
CA PHE A 65 -13.86 10.98 -13.59
C PHE A 65 -14.85 9.93 -14.11
N ALA A 66 -16.14 10.08 -13.84
CA ALA A 66 -17.18 9.17 -14.33
C ALA A 66 -17.28 9.18 -15.87
N LYS A 67 -17.29 10.36 -16.50
CA LYS A 67 -17.22 10.53 -17.97
C LYS A 67 -16.00 9.82 -18.56
N ALA A 68 -14.86 10.02 -17.90
CA ALA A 68 -13.59 9.40 -18.25
C ALA A 68 -13.62 7.88 -18.17
N ALA A 69 -14.16 7.33 -17.09
CA ALA A 69 -14.30 5.88 -16.87
C ALA A 69 -15.22 5.23 -17.91
N VAL A 70 -16.36 5.87 -18.24
CA VAL A 70 -17.28 5.41 -19.30
C VAL A 70 -16.58 5.37 -20.66
N GLN A 71 -15.82 6.41 -21.02
CA GLN A 71 -15.10 6.43 -22.30
C GLN A 71 -13.98 5.38 -22.36
N ALA A 72 -13.26 5.15 -21.26
CA ALA A 72 -12.22 4.13 -21.18
C ALA A 72 -12.78 2.71 -21.31
N ALA A 73 -14.01 2.45 -20.86
CA ALA A 73 -14.68 1.16 -21.01
C ALA A 73 -15.11 0.86 -22.47
N HIS A 74 -15.37 1.89 -23.28
CA HIS A 74 -15.83 1.75 -24.67
C HIS A 74 -14.72 1.72 -25.72
N THR A 75 -13.51 2.14 -25.36
CA THR A 75 -12.36 2.16 -26.26
C THR A 75 -11.16 1.68 -25.48
N GLY A 76 -10.67 0.47 -25.78
CA GLY A 76 -9.44 -0.06 -25.20
C GLY A 76 -8.37 1.02 -25.18
N SER A 77 -8.01 1.42 -23.96
CA SER A 77 -7.04 2.44 -23.53
C SER A 77 -6.22 3.13 -24.64
N ASP A 78 -6.54 4.40 -24.94
CA ASP A 78 -5.60 5.46 -25.39
C ASP A 78 -6.32 6.81 -25.63
N ASN A 79 -7.25 7.19 -24.76
CA ASN A 79 -7.98 8.46 -24.87
C ASN A 79 -7.87 9.30 -23.60
N TRP A 80 -7.95 10.63 -23.74
CA TRP A 80 -7.78 11.61 -22.65
C TRP A 80 -8.63 11.30 -21.39
N GLY A 81 -9.82 10.70 -21.55
CA GLY A 81 -10.64 10.19 -20.45
C GLY A 81 -10.02 9.03 -19.67
N GLY A 82 -9.36 8.08 -20.33
CA GLY A 82 -8.59 7.02 -19.64
C GLY A 82 -7.52 7.57 -18.71
N SER A 83 -6.92 8.73 -19.05
CA SER A 83 -5.92 9.38 -18.19
C SER A 83 -6.51 9.91 -16.87
N ILE A 84 -7.75 10.42 -16.85
CA ILE A 84 -8.40 10.95 -15.64
C ILE A 84 -8.87 9.81 -14.72
N ALA A 85 -9.43 8.75 -15.30
CA ALA A 85 -9.80 7.54 -14.55
C ALA A 85 -8.56 6.86 -13.93
N GLN A 86 -7.46 6.82 -14.67
CA GLN A 86 -6.16 6.38 -14.16
C GLN A 86 -5.59 7.34 -13.11
N ASN A 87 -5.87 8.65 -13.16
CA ASN A 87 -5.32 9.63 -12.22
C ASN A 87 -5.98 9.56 -10.83
N ALA A 88 -7.30 9.42 -10.71
CA ALA A 88 -7.89 9.31 -9.35
C ALA A 88 -7.74 7.91 -8.74
N GLY A 89 -7.65 6.85 -9.56
CA GLY A 89 -7.19 5.54 -9.08
C GLY A 89 -5.74 5.60 -8.58
N ARG A 90 -4.86 6.34 -9.28
CA ARG A 90 -3.50 6.64 -8.80
C ARG A 90 -3.50 7.41 -7.49
N GLU A 91 -4.36 8.41 -7.28
CA GLU A 91 -4.42 9.12 -6.00
C GLU A 91 -4.77 8.21 -4.82
N PHE A 92 -5.69 7.25 -5.00
CA PHE A 92 -6.00 6.28 -3.96
C PHE A 92 -4.81 5.34 -3.68
N ILE A 93 -4.14 4.87 -4.74
CA ILE A 93 -2.93 4.04 -4.62
C ILE A 93 -1.80 4.82 -3.94
N GLU A 94 -1.60 6.09 -4.28
CA GLU A 94 -0.63 6.97 -3.63
C GLU A 94 -0.91 7.07 -2.13
N LEU A 95 -2.18 7.21 -1.72
CA LEU A 95 -2.54 7.21 -0.30
C LEU A 95 -2.25 5.86 0.37
N VAL A 96 -2.56 4.74 -0.27
CA VAL A 96 -2.20 3.41 0.25
C VAL A 96 -0.68 3.27 0.37
N ASN A 97 0.08 3.73 -0.62
CA ASN A 97 1.54 3.66 -0.63
C ASN A 97 2.17 4.62 0.40
N GLU A 98 1.57 5.79 0.64
CA GLU A 98 2.01 6.75 1.65
C GLU A 98 1.79 6.23 3.08
N MET A 99 0.81 5.33 3.29
CA MET A 99 0.49 4.79 4.60
C MET A 99 1.09 3.40 4.87
N SER A 100 1.16 2.53 3.86
CA SER A 100 1.73 1.19 3.99
C SER A 100 3.26 1.22 4.06
N VAL A 101 3.82 0.27 4.78
CA VAL A 101 5.26 0.07 4.86
C VAL A 101 5.83 -0.29 3.48
N VAL A 102 5.14 -1.16 2.74
CA VAL A 102 5.55 -1.59 1.39
C VAL A 102 5.72 -0.40 0.44
N GLY A 103 4.81 0.59 0.49
CA GLY A 103 4.90 1.78 -0.34
C GLY A 103 5.96 2.79 0.14
N ARG A 104 6.14 2.93 1.46
CA ARG A 104 7.08 3.88 2.07
C ARG A 104 8.55 3.46 1.97
N ILE A 105 8.85 2.16 1.97
CA ILE A 105 10.21 1.62 1.89
C ILE A 105 10.84 1.88 0.50
N GLY A 106 10.03 1.98 -0.56
CA GLY A 106 10.53 2.25 -1.91
C GLY A 106 11.23 1.04 -2.55
N LEU A 107 10.52 -0.08 -2.63
CA LEU A 107 11.02 -1.33 -3.21
C LEU A 107 11.39 -1.20 -4.69
N ARG A 108 12.23 -2.12 -5.19
CA ARG A 108 12.64 -2.12 -6.60
C ARG A 108 11.46 -2.50 -7.51
N PRO A 109 11.01 -1.63 -8.44
CA PRO A 109 9.93 -1.98 -9.34
C PRO A 109 10.36 -3.08 -10.32
N ALA A 110 9.48 -4.05 -10.54
CA ALA A 110 9.66 -5.13 -11.50
C ALA A 110 8.35 -5.40 -12.26
N PRO A 111 8.40 -5.66 -13.58
CA PRO A 111 7.20 -6.06 -14.33
C PRO A 111 6.74 -7.46 -13.91
N PHE A 112 5.44 -7.75 -14.06
CA PHE A 112 4.95 -9.12 -13.88
C PHE A 112 5.42 -10.06 -14.97
N ASN A 113 5.42 -11.36 -14.66
CA ASN A 113 5.82 -12.45 -15.56
C ASN A 113 7.28 -12.36 -16.03
N CYS A 114 8.13 -11.58 -15.33
CA CYS A 114 9.56 -11.62 -15.55
C CYS A 114 10.23 -12.57 -14.57
N ARG A 115 11.24 -13.29 -15.06
CA ARG A 115 12.17 -14.04 -14.20
C ARG A 115 13.04 -13.05 -13.44
N LEU A 116 13.20 -13.29 -12.15
CA LEU A 116 14.04 -12.46 -11.30
C LEU A 116 15.52 -12.76 -11.59
N VAL A 117 16.40 -11.81 -11.30
CA VAL A 117 17.85 -12.00 -11.47
C VAL A 117 18.37 -12.69 -10.22
N ALA A 118 19.12 -13.77 -10.39
CA ALA A 118 19.66 -14.52 -9.27
C ALA A 118 20.70 -13.69 -8.49
N PRO A 119 20.71 -13.77 -7.14
CA PRO A 119 21.69 -13.08 -6.32
C PRO A 119 23.11 -13.55 -6.67
N GLY A 120 24.02 -12.59 -6.92
CA GLY A 120 25.46 -12.85 -7.15
C GLY A 120 25.98 -12.69 -8.59
N THR A 121 25.13 -12.48 -9.60
CA THR A 121 25.55 -12.24 -10.99
C THR A 121 25.03 -10.91 -11.52
N GLY A 122 25.47 -9.82 -10.88
CA GLY A 122 25.26 -8.46 -11.38
C GLY A 122 26.21 -8.14 -12.55
N ALA A 123 25.84 -7.17 -13.38
CA ALA A 123 26.77 -6.60 -14.35
C ALA A 123 27.95 -5.95 -13.60
N SER A 124 29.16 -6.47 -13.78
CA SER A 124 30.39 -5.88 -13.25
C SER A 124 31.08 -4.99 -14.29
N ALA A 125 31.56 -3.83 -13.84
CA ALA A 125 32.43 -2.98 -14.65
C ALA A 125 33.88 -3.19 -14.19
N SER A 126 34.83 -3.16 -15.12
CA SER A 126 36.26 -3.23 -14.79
C SER A 126 37.04 -2.28 -15.68
N TRP A 127 38.12 -1.72 -15.14
CA TRP A 127 39.04 -0.88 -15.91
C TRP A 127 39.75 -1.73 -16.96
N VAL A 128 39.78 -1.23 -18.19
CA VAL A 128 40.43 -1.90 -19.32
C VAL A 128 41.65 -1.09 -19.77
N GLY A 129 42.78 -1.77 -19.91
CA GLY A 129 43.98 -1.17 -20.48
C GLY A 129 43.84 -0.95 -22.00
N GLN A 130 44.56 0.03 -22.54
CA GLN A 130 44.55 0.34 -23.96
C GLN A 130 44.92 -0.90 -24.81
N GLY A 131 44.05 -1.26 -25.75
CA GLY A 131 44.24 -2.41 -26.65
C GLY A 131 43.82 -3.77 -26.09
N ARG A 132 43.22 -3.83 -24.88
CA ARG A 132 42.64 -5.06 -24.32
C ARG A 132 41.14 -5.14 -24.57
N ALA A 133 40.62 -6.36 -24.73
CA ALA A 133 39.20 -6.61 -24.89
C ALA A 133 38.44 -6.24 -23.62
N ALA A 134 37.24 -5.68 -23.79
CA ALA A 134 36.35 -5.38 -22.68
C ALA A 134 35.81 -6.68 -22.05
N PRO A 135 35.81 -6.83 -20.72
CA PRO A 135 35.19 -7.97 -20.07
C PRO A 135 33.68 -7.97 -20.32
N LEU A 136 33.13 -9.15 -20.59
CA LEU A 136 31.70 -9.36 -20.75
C LEU A 136 31.10 -9.82 -19.43
N THR A 137 29.92 -9.29 -19.10
CA THR A 137 29.17 -9.67 -17.91
C THR A 137 28.07 -10.66 -18.26
N SER A 138 28.04 -11.80 -17.59
CA SER A 138 26.90 -12.72 -17.63
C SER A 138 25.95 -12.43 -16.47
N ILE A 139 24.66 -12.35 -16.76
CA ILE A 139 23.59 -12.21 -15.76
C ILE A 139 22.82 -13.54 -15.74
N ALA A 140 22.72 -14.19 -14.58
CA ALA A 140 21.90 -15.37 -14.40
C ALA A 140 20.52 -14.99 -13.86
N PHE A 141 19.47 -15.62 -14.40
CA PHE A 141 18.10 -15.44 -13.92
C PHE A 141 17.72 -16.59 -13.00
N SER A 142 17.06 -16.30 -11.88
CA SER A 142 16.40 -17.32 -11.07
C SER A 142 15.13 -17.82 -11.80
N ASN A 143 14.66 -19.01 -11.42
CA ASN A 143 13.42 -19.56 -11.98
C ASN A 143 12.17 -18.94 -11.36
N ASP A 144 12.32 -18.15 -10.29
CA ASP A 144 11.21 -17.48 -9.63
C ASP A 144 10.69 -16.35 -10.52
N GLN A 145 9.38 -16.40 -10.74
CA GLN A 145 8.66 -15.41 -11.54
C GLN A 145 7.72 -14.63 -10.65
N LEU A 146 7.65 -13.32 -10.89
CA LEU A 146 6.72 -12.46 -10.19
C LEU A 146 5.34 -12.53 -10.88
N LEU A 147 4.49 -13.44 -10.40
CA LEU A 147 3.13 -13.59 -10.89
C LEU A 147 2.20 -12.49 -10.35
N PRO A 148 1.18 -12.05 -11.09
CA PRO A 148 0.24 -11.05 -10.60
C PRO A 148 -0.72 -11.67 -9.57
N LEU A 149 -0.46 -11.45 -8.27
CA LEU A 149 -1.36 -11.81 -7.18
C LEU A 149 -2.36 -10.67 -6.89
N LYS A 150 -3.46 -10.98 -6.19
CA LYS A 150 -4.54 -10.01 -5.92
C LYS A 150 -4.72 -9.78 -4.42
N VAL A 151 -4.77 -8.52 -4.01
CA VAL A 151 -5.22 -8.10 -2.68
C VAL A 151 -6.54 -7.36 -2.86
N ALA A 152 -7.61 -7.89 -2.24
CA ALA A 152 -8.95 -7.33 -2.34
C ALA A 152 -9.44 -6.80 -0.98
N SER A 153 -10.13 -5.66 -1.01
CA SER A 153 -10.91 -5.15 0.13
C SER A 153 -12.34 -4.90 -0.34
N THR A 154 -13.30 -5.48 0.38
CA THR A 154 -14.72 -5.36 0.07
C THR A 154 -15.43 -4.70 1.25
N VAL A 155 -16.24 -3.67 0.96
CA VAL A 155 -17.10 -3.02 1.94
C VAL A 155 -18.54 -3.16 1.49
N VAL A 156 -19.40 -3.61 2.40
CA VAL A 156 -20.83 -3.73 2.19
C VAL A 156 -21.54 -2.56 2.88
N LEU A 157 -22.33 -1.81 2.11
CA LEU A 157 -23.05 -0.62 2.56
C LEU A 157 -24.56 -0.83 2.37
N SER A 158 -25.39 -0.09 3.10
CA SER A 158 -26.83 -0.05 2.83
C SER A 158 -27.14 0.92 1.68
N LYS A 159 -28.13 0.59 0.84
CA LYS A 159 -28.54 1.48 -0.27
C LYS A 159 -29.00 2.85 0.24
N ASN A 160 -29.63 2.91 1.42
CA ASN A 160 -30.02 4.17 2.06
C ASN A 160 -28.83 5.08 2.41
N LEU A 161 -27.69 4.50 2.83
CA LEU A 161 -26.48 5.28 3.12
C LEU A 161 -25.88 5.87 1.84
N LEU A 162 -26.04 5.21 0.69
CA LEU A 162 -25.62 5.76 -0.60
C LEU A 162 -26.52 6.91 -1.05
N GLU A 163 -27.84 6.75 -0.91
CA GLU A 163 -28.84 7.72 -1.39
C GLU A 163 -28.96 8.96 -0.50
N PHE A 164 -28.94 8.78 0.83
CA PHE A 164 -29.16 9.85 1.82
C PHE A 164 -27.89 10.24 2.59
N GLY A 165 -26.74 9.63 2.28
CA GLY A 165 -25.50 9.87 3.01
C GLY A 165 -24.96 11.29 2.82
N ASP A 166 -24.62 11.93 3.94
CA ASP A 166 -23.88 13.20 3.98
C ASP A 166 -22.48 13.04 3.35
N PRO A 167 -21.88 14.08 2.73
CA PRO A 167 -20.49 14.09 2.29
C PRO A 167 -19.46 13.53 3.29
N GLN A 168 -19.70 13.55 4.61
CA GLN A 168 -18.85 12.90 5.61
C GLN A 168 -18.80 11.36 5.50
N SER A 169 -19.88 10.73 5.02
CA SER A 169 -19.91 9.27 4.80
C SER A 169 -18.89 8.83 3.74
N ASP A 170 -18.63 9.68 2.74
CA ASP A 170 -17.66 9.41 1.67
C ASP A 170 -16.23 9.30 2.21
N PHE A 171 -15.88 10.16 3.19
CA PHE A 171 -14.57 10.13 3.85
C PHE A 171 -14.41 8.87 4.69
N TRP A 172 -15.45 8.49 5.43
CA TRP A 172 -15.42 7.28 6.27
C TRP A 172 -15.22 6.02 5.42
N ILE A 173 -15.94 5.88 4.31
CA ILE A 173 -15.79 4.74 3.39
C ILE A 173 -14.37 4.68 2.83
N ARG A 174 -13.84 5.83 2.37
CA ARG A 174 -12.46 5.91 1.86
C ARG A 174 -11.45 5.48 2.92
N ASP A 175 -11.53 6.06 4.11
CA ASP A 175 -10.54 5.86 5.17
C ASP A 175 -10.58 4.41 5.68
N GLU A 176 -11.77 3.78 5.73
CA GLU A 176 -11.91 2.39 6.12
C GLU A 176 -11.34 1.42 5.07
N LEU A 177 -11.59 1.66 3.78
CA LEU A 177 -10.99 0.90 2.68
C LEU A 177 -9.46 1.02 2.69
N LEU A 178 -8.95 2.24 2.92
CA LEU A 178 -7.51 2.48 3.04
C LEU A 178 -6.92 1.75 4.26
N ARG A 179 -7.59 1.85 5.42
CA ARG A 179 -7.15 1.20 6.66
C ARG A 179 -7.08 -0.33 6.50
N ALA A 180 -8.09 -0.94 5.87
CA ALA A 180 -8.14 -2.37 5.63
C ALA A 180 -7.04 -2.83 4.66
N ALA A 181 -6.85 -2.11 3.55
CA ALA A 181 -5.81 -2.42 2.58
C ALA A 181 -4.41 -2.32 3.19
N VAL A 182 -4.10 -1.22 3.88
CA VAL A 182 -2.80 -1.01 4.55
C VAL A 182 -2.55 -2.07 5.62
N ALA A 183 -3.57 -2.39 6.43
CA ALA A 183 -3.45 -3.41 7.46
C ALA A 183 -3.07 -4.77 6.87
N ARG A 184 -3.74 -5.19 5.80
CA ARG A 184 -3.45 -6.48 5.16
C ARG A 184 -2.06 -6.51 4.55
N LEU A 185 -1.66 -5.45 3.83
CA LEU A 185 -0.34 -5.36 3.20
C LEU A 185 0.80 -5.39 4.23
N ASP A 186 0.70 -4.60 5.29
CA ASP A 186 1.75 -4.54 6.30
C ASP A 186 1.84 -5.86 7.08
N THR A 187 0.70 -6.49 7.42
CA THR A 187 0.69 -7.78 8.11
C THR A 187 1.27 -8.89 7.23
N ASP A 188 0.89 -8.99 5.96
CA ASP A 188 1.42 -10.04 5.08
C ASP A 188 2.92 -9.83 4.78
N PHE A 189 3.40 -8.58 4.72
CA PHE A 189 4.79 -8.24 4.45
C PHE A 189 5.71 -8.39 5.67
N LEU A 190 5.20 -8.19 6.89
CA LEU A 190 6.00 -8.20 8.12
C LEU A 190 5.77 -9.43 9.01
N ASN A 191 4.96 -10.39 8.57
CA ASN A 191 4.75 -11.63 9.33
C ASN A 191 5.85 -12.66 9.00
N PRO A 192 6.74 -13.03 9.93
CA PRO A 192 7.78 -14.05 9.69
C PRO A 192 7.20 -15.44 9.39
N ASP A 193 5.98 -15.75 9.86
CA ASP A 193 5.34 -17.04 9.63
C ASP A 193 4.63 -17.13 8.26
N ASN A 194 4.54 -16.02 7.52
CA ASN A 194 3.90 -16.01 6.21
C ASN A 194 4.84 -16.60 5.14
N ALA A 195 4.74 -17.90 4.93
CA ALA A 195 5.44 -18.63 3.85
C ALA A 195 4.89 -18.35 2.44
N GLY A 196 3.80 -17.58 2.32
CA GLY A 196 3.07 -17.42 1.08
C GLY A 196 2.29 -18.67 0.70
N VAL A 197 1.35 -18.51 -0.22
CA VAL A 197 0.56 -19.61 -0.79
C VAL A 197 0.62 -19.44 -2.30
N SER A 198 1.00 -20.51 -3.02
CA SER A 198 1.10 -20.48 -4.48
C SER A 198 -0.17 -19.90 -5.09
N ASP A 199 0.00 -18.93 -5.98
CA ASP A 199 -1.08 -18.27 -6.73
C ASP A 199 -2.12 -17.51 -5.88
N VAL A 200 -1.90 -17.37 -4.57
CA VAL A 200 -2.85 -16.71 -3.64
C VAL A 200 -2.19 -15.55 -2.90
N SER A 201 -1.06 -15.78 -2.24
CA SER A 201 -0.39 -14.75 -1.41
C SER A 201 1.13 -14.81 -1.54
N PRO A 202 1.80 -13.65 -1.53
CA PRO A 202 3.26 -13.61 -1.52
C PRO A 202 3.80 -14.05 -0.16
N ALA A 203 5.01 -14.62 -0.18
CA ALA A 203 5.76 -14.87 1.03
C ALA A 203 6.26 -13.55 1.63
N SER A 204 6.28 -13.47 2.96
CA SER A 204 6.92 -12.37 3.66
C SER A 204 8.43 -12.40 3.43
N PRO A 205 9.09 -11.25 3.20
CA PRO A 205 10.55 -11.18 3.21
C PRO A 205 11.19 -11.59 4.55
N LEU A 206 10.40 -11.66 5.63
CA LEU A 206 10.91 -12.12 6.94
C LEU A 206 10.87 -13.65 7.07
N ASN A 207 10.18 -14.34 6.16
CA ASN A 207 10.00 -15.78 6.26
C ASN A 207 11.32 -16.52 6.01
N GLY A 208 11.65 -17.44 6.91
CA GLY A 208 12.91 -18.20 6.86
C GLY A 208 14.15 -17.44 7.34
N VAL A 209 14.02 -16.16 7.72
CA VAL A 209 15.10 -15.41 8.37
C VAL A 209 15.19 -15.84 9.84
N THR A 210 16.40 -16.15 10.31
CA THR A 210 16.61 -16.52 11.72
C THR A 210 16.70 -15.23 12.55
N PRO A 211 15.80 -14.99 13.52
CA PRO A 211 15.86 -13.78 14.33
C PRO A 211 17.02 -13.83 15.33
N LEU A 212 17.70 -12.70 15.47
CA LEU A 212 18.60 -12.44 16.59
C LEU A 212 17.76 -12.10 17.82
N MET A 213 18.14 -12.64 18.98
CA MET A 213 17.45 -12.36 20.23
C MET A 213 18.10 -11.15 20.91
N SER A 214 17.31 -10.12 21.19
CA SER A 214 17.76 -8.94 21.93
C SER A 214 18.33 -9.33 23.29
N SER A 215 19.54 -8.84 23.59
CA SER A 215 20.17 -8.99 24.91
C SER A 215 19.71 -7.95 25.92
N GLY A 216 18.94 -6.95 25.47
CA GLY A 216 18.52 -5.79 26.26
C GLY A 216 19.58 -4.68 26.33
N ASP A 217 20.76 -4.88 25.73
CA ASP A 217 21.77 -3.84 25.55
C ASP A 217 21.72 -3.35 24.09
N ILE A 218 21.17 -2.15 23.91
CA ILE A 218 21.00 -1.52 22.60
C ILE A 218 22.31 -1.46 21.80
N GLY A 219 23.44 -1.20 22.46
CA GLY A 219 24.72 -1.07 21.78
C GLY A 219 25.24 -2.42 21.24
N PHE A 220 25.04 -3.48 22.02
CA PHE A 220 25.37 -4.84 21.61
C PHE A 220 24.42 -5.34 20.51
N ASP A 221 23.12 -5.16 20.72
CA ASP A 221 22.08 -5.59 19.77
C ASP A 221 22.23 -4.94 18.40
N PHE A 222 22.55 -3.64 18.33
CA PHE A 222 22.81 -2.99 17.04
C PHE A 222 24.05 -3.53 16.35
N ARG A 223 25.08 -3.87 17.11
CA ARG A 223 26.28 -4.44 16.53
C ARG A 223 25.97 -5.80 15.90
N GLU A 224 25.30 -6.68 16.63
CA GLU A 224 24.93 -8.00 16.10
C GLU A 224 23.97 -7.88 14.93
N LEU A 225 22.97 -6.99 15.01
CA LEU A 225 22.02 -6.76 13.92
C LEU A 225 22.72 -6.24 12.65
N ILE A 226 23.70 -5.34 12.78
CA ILE A 226 24.47 -4.83 11.66
C ILE A 226 25.42 -5.90 11.09
N ASP A 227 26.03 -6.72 11.94
CA ASP A 227 26.96 -7.77 11.53
C ASP A 227 26.23 -8.94 10.82
N ASP A 228 24.98 -9.23 11.19
CA ASP A 228 24.11 -10.24 10.53
C ASP A 228 23.50 -9.72 9.21
N PHE A 229 23.36 -8.40 9.07
CA PHE A 229 22.71 -7.81 7.91
C PHE A 229 23.53 -7.96 6.62
N ALA A 230 23.07 -8.84 5.72
CA ALA A 230 23.69 -9.07 4.42
C ALA A 230 23.41 -7.99 3.35
N GLY A 231 22.50 -7.05 3.63
CA GLY A 231 22.08 -6.00 2.70
C GLY A 231 22.99 -4.77 2.68
N ASP A 232 22.64 -3.78 1.86
CA ASP A 232 23.35 -2.49 1.81
C ASP A 232 22.89 -1.55 2.94
N LEU A 233 23.71 -1.44 3.99
CA LEU A 233 23.45 -0.56 5.15
C LEU A 233 23.21 0.90 4.76
N SER A 234 23.78 1.38 3.66
CA SER A 234 23.62 2.78 3.23
C SER A 234 22.20 3.11 2.75
N ARG A 235 21.40 2.08 2.47
CA ARG A 235 20.00 2.18 2.03
C ARG A 235 19.03 1.56 3.02
N ALA A 236 19.53 1.04 4.13
CA ALA A 236 18.73 0.26 5.03
C ALA A 236 17.67 1.12 5.74
N VAL A 237 16.53 0.51 6.03
CA VAL A 237 15.38 1.13 6.67
C VAL A 237 15.00 0.29 7.88
N PHE A 238 14.82 0.93 9.03
CA PHE A 238 14.30 0.27 10.23
C PHE A 238 12.78 0.24 10.20
N VAL A 239 12.19 -0.90 10.49
CA VAL A 239 10.73 -1.08 10.59
C VAL A 239 10.43 -1.74 11.92
N ALA A 240 9.54 -1.14 12.70
CA ALA A 240 9.07 -1.70 13.95
C ALA A 240 7.71 -1.12 14.34
N ARG A 241 7.15 -1.59 15.44
CA ARG A 241 6.01 -0.94 16.06
C ARG A 241 6.38 0.37 16.77
N PRO A 242 5.41 1.30 16.95
CA PRO A 242 5.63 2.56 17.66
C PRO A 242 6.21 2.43 19.08
N ASP A 243 5.85 1.37 19.80
CA ASP A 243 6.31 1.08 21.17
C ASP A 243 7.82 0.79 21.21
N VAL A 244 8.34 0.00 20.27
CA VAL A 244 9.78 -0.26 20.13
C VAL A 244 10.56 1.04 19.89
N PHE A 245 10.09 1.92 19.00
CA PHE A 245 10.75 3.22 18.77
C PHE A 245 10.63 4.18 19.94
N ALA A 246 9.55 4.12 20.72
CA ALA A 246 9.44 4.89 21.96
C ALA A 246 10.46 4.42 23.01
N ALA A 247 10.74 3.11 23.09
CA ALA A 247 11.76 2.56 23.98
C ALA A 247 13.18 3.04 23.62
N PHE A 248 13.51 3.12 22.32
CA PHE A 248 14.76 3.73 21.85
C PHE A 248 14.86 5.20 22.24
N GLN A 249 13.78 5.96 22.08
CA GLN A 249 13.76 7.37 22.47
C GLN A 249 14.00 7.55 23.97
N ALA A 250 13.37 6.71 24.80
CA ALA A 250 13.54 6.72 26.25
C ALA A 250 14.99 6.41 26.68
N ASN A 251 15.73 5.65 25.87
CA ASN A 251 17.13 5.30 26.09
C ASN A 251 18.13 6.21 25.36
N GLY A 252 17.73 7.45 25.04
CA GLY A 252 18.64 8.50 24.56
C GLY A 252 18.73 8.66 23.03
N HIS A 253 17.99 7.86 22.25
CA HIS A 253 17.90 8.04 20.79
C HIS A 253 16.87 9.13 20.43
N GLN A 254 17.25 10.39 20.66
CA GLN A 254 16.39 11.59 20.55
C GLN A 254 15.69 11.81 19.20
N TYR A 255 16.18 11.19 18.12
CA TYR A 255 15.61 11.31 16.77
C TYR A 255 14.60 10.20 16.44
N THR A 256 14.34 9.29 17.37
CA THR A 256 13.29 8.25 17.27
C THR A 256 12.04 8.66 18.07
N GLY A 257 10.91 7.99 17.82
CA GLY A 257 9.69 8.16 18.59
C GLY A 257 8.50 7.40 17.99
N LEU A 258 7.30 7.67 18.51
CA LEU A 258 6.06 6.96 18.14
C LEU A 258 5.72 6.98 16.64
N ARG A 259 6.20 7.98 15.90
CA ARG A 259 5.98 8.12 14.45
C ARG A 259 7.12 7.52 13.62
N GLY A 260 8.08 6.86 14.27
CA GLY A 260 9.39 6.55 13.68
C GLY A 260 10.34 7.72 13.87
N GLY A 261 11.15 8.01 12.85
CA GLY A 261 12.18 9.03 12.91
C GLY A 261 13.46 8.52 12.26
N GLU A 262 14.60 8.71 12.92
CA GLU A 262 15.89 8.21 12.45
C GLU A 262 16.62 7.48 13.57
N LEU A 263 17.21 6.34 13.23
CA LEU A 263 18.06 5.53 14.09
C LEU A 263 19.34 5.23 13.32
N LEU A 264 20.50 5.56 13.90
CA LEU A 264 21.80 5.47 13.20
C LEU A 264 21.82 6.23 11.86
N THR A 265 21.06 7.33 11.75
CA THR A 265 20.87 8.11 10.51
C THR A 265 20.12 7.35 9.40
N ALA A 266 19.68 6.13 9.64
CA ALA A 266 18.76 5.40 8.78
C ALA A 266 17.31 5.73 9.16
N PRO A 267 16.39 5.79 8.18
CA PRO A 267 14.99 6.10 8.43
C PRO A 267 14.29 4.97 9.19
N CYS A 268 13.42 5.34 10.13
CA CYS A 268 12.57 4.46 10.91
C CYS A 268 11.10 4.59 10.47
N LEU A 269 10.50 3.48 10.05
CA LEU A 269 9.09 3.38 9.69
C LEU A 269 8.31 2.66 10.80
N ALA A 270 7.48 3.41 11.50
CA ALA A 270 6.58 2.87 12.50
C ALA A 270 5.28 2.36 11.86
N THR A 271 4.92 1.10 12.12
CA THR A 271 3.60 0.54 11.79
C THR A 271 3.07 -0.30 12.95
N ARG A 272 1.76 -0.20 13.23
CA ARG A 272 1.14 -1.03 14.27
C ARG A 272 1.00 -2.51 13.87
N HIS A 273 1.23 -2.81 12.60
CA HIS A 273 1.05 -4.14 12.00
C HIS A 273 2.32 -4.99 11.99
N ALA A 274 3.46 -4.41 12.40
CA ALA A 274 4.67 -5.19 12.65
C ALA A 274 4.48 -6.11 13.88
N PRO A 275 5.18 -7.25 13.95
CA PRO A 275 5.18 -8.10 15.14
C PRO A 275 5.60 -7.35 16.41
N ALA A 276 5.08 -7.79 17.56
CA ALA A 276 5.39 -7.18 18.86
C ALA A 276 6.82 -7.51 19.27
N GLY A 277 7.55 -6.53 19.82
CA GLY A 277 8.91 -6.75 20.30
C GLY A 277 9.94 -6.99 19.19
N THR A 278 9.61 -6.70 17.92
CA THR A 278 10.52 -6.97 16.81
C THR A 278 10.98 -5.67 16.15
N LEU A 279 12.28 -5.57 15.89
CA LEU A 279 12.92 -4.56 15.06
C LEU A 279 13.46 -5.22 13.81
N VAL A 280 13.04 -4.75 12.64
CA VAL A 280 13.44 -5.28 11.34
C VAL A 280 14.31 -4.26 10.62
N LEU A 281 15.43 -4.71 10.07
CA LEU A 281 16.29 -3.92 9.18
C LEU A 281 16.12 -4.44 7.76
N ILE A 282 15.80 -3.55 6.80
CA ILE A 282 15.48 -3.93 5.42
C ILE A 282 16.30 -3.10 4.43
N ASP A 283 16.94 -3.74 3.44
CA ASP A 283 17.46 -3.10 2.23
C ASP A 283 16.39 -3.17 1.11
N PRO A 284 15.77 -2.03 0.75
CA PRO A 284 14.71 -1.97 -0.27
C PRO A 284 15.15 -2.50 -1.64
N ALA A 285 16.44 -2.35 -1.98
CA ALA A 285 16.96 -2.72 -3.30
C ALA A 285 17.13 -4.23 -3.47
N GLY A 286 17.02 -4.99 -2.38
CA GLY A 286 17.02 -6.45 -2.36
C GLY A 286 15.65 -7.07 -2.58
N ILE A 287 14.57 -6.28 -2.57
CA ILE A 287 13.20 -6.77 -2.70
C ILE A 287 12.57 -6.13 -3.93
N CYS A 288 11.96 -6.96 -4.79
CA CYS A 288 11.23 -6.47 -5.95
C CYS A 288 9.73 -6.35 -5.67
N LEU A 289 9.09 -5.38 -6.33
CA LEU A 289 7.66 -5.13 -6.25
C LEU A 289 7.08 -5.02 -7.66
N GLY A 290 6.09 -5.86 -7.94
CA GLY A 290 5.26 -5.80 -9.12
C GLY A 290 3.91 -5.22 -8.75
N ASP A 291 3.47 -4.21 -9.49
CA ASP A 291 2.20 -3.54 -9.28
C ASP A 291 1.45 -3.42 -10.61
N GLY A 292 0.21 -3.91 -10.63
CA GLY A 292 -0.68 -3.96 -11.79
C GLY A 292 -1.80 -2.95 -11.74
N GLY A 293 -1.80 -2.07 -10.73
CA GLY A 293 -2.86 -1.11 -10.52
C GLY A 293 -4.09 -1.71 -9.85
N ILE A 294 -5.18 -0.97 -9.93
CA ILE A 294 -6.39 -1.20 -9.15
C ILE A 294 -7.61 -1.40 -10.05
N GLU A 295 -8.51 -2.27 -9.62
CA GLU A 295 -9.78 -2.59 -10.25
C GLU A 295 -10.89 -2.39 -9.20
N VAL A 296 -12.01 -1.81 -9.61
CA VAL A 296 -13.17 -1.60 -8.75
C VAL A 296 -14.36 -2.29 -9.36
N ASP A 297 -15.04 -3.06 -8.53
CA ASP A 297 -16.22 -3.81 -8.88
C ASP A 297 -17.34 -3.50 -7.89
N VAL A 298 -18.59 -3.47 -8.36
CA VAL A 298 -19.75 -3.12 -7.56
C VAL A 298 -20.89 -4.08 -7.85
N ALA A 299 -21.47 -4.64 -6.79
CA ALA A 299 -22.55 -5.62 -6.89
C ALA A 299 -23.71 -5.27 -5.95
N ASP A 300 -24.93 -5.26 -6.49
CA ASP A 300 -26.18 -5.04 -5.74
C ASP A 300 -27.09 -6.29 -5.73
N GLN A 301 -26.95 -7.17 -6.73
CA GLN A 301 -27.59 -8.49 -6.81
C GLN A 301 -26.57 -9.60 -6.49
N ALA A 302 -26.16 -9.67 -5.23
CA ALA A 302 -25.19 -10.66 -4.77
C ALA A 302 -25.58 -11.25 -3.40
N SER A 303 -25.00 -12.41 -3.10
CA SER A 303 -24.93 -12.95 -1.75
C SER A 303 -23.47 -12.97 -1.35
N ALA A 304 -23.14 -12.42 -0.20
CA ALA A 304 -21.79 -12.38 0.31
C ALA A 304 -21.69 -13.15 1.62
N GLU A 305 -20.62 -13.93 1.76
CA GLU A 305 -20.23 -14.51 3.04
C GLU A 305 -19.64 -13.40 3.94
N MET A 306 -20.33 -13.09 5.04
CA MET A 306 -19.96 -12.05 6.01
C MET A 306 -19.34 -12.69 7.24
N LEU A 307 -18.11 -13.16 7.11
CA LEU A 307 -17.30 -13.65 8.22
C LEU A 307 -16.16 -12.69 8.52
N ASP A 308 -15.81 -12.59 9.80
CA ASP A 308 -14.61 -11.92 10.31
C ASP A 308 -13.37 -12.85 10.36
N GLY A 309 -13.58 -14.14 10.04
CA GLY A 309 -12.56 -15.18 9.92
C GLY A 309 -12.23 -15.58 8.47
N SER A 310 -11.69 -16.79 8.29
CA SER A 310 -11.42 -17.34 6.95
C SER A 310 -12.73 -17.63 6.23
N LEU A 311 -12.84 -17.22 4.97
CA LEU A 311 -13.99 -17.50 4.12
C LEU A 311 -14.04 -19.00 3.78
N GLU A 312 -15.24 -19.58 3.79
CA GLU A 312 -15.47 -20.98 3.41
C GLU A 312 -15.79 -21.12 1.92
N GLN A 313 -16.30 -20.05 1.28
CA GLN A 313 -16.70 -20.08 -0.11
C GLN A 313 -15.49 -20.24 -1.06
N ASP A 314 -15.49 -21.33 -1.84
CA ASP A 314 -14.49 -21.57 -2.89
C ASP A 314 -15.18 -21.87 -4.23
N GLY A 315 -15.01 -20.95 -5.19
CA GLY A 315 -15.55 -21.09 -6.54
C GLY A 315 -14.81 -22.11 -7.42
N THR A 316 -13.61 -22.53 -7.02
CA THR A 316 -12.78 -23.52 -7.72
C THR A 316 -13.22 -24.94 -7.34
N ASP A 317 -13.38 -25.17 -6.04
CA ASP A 317 -13.77 -26.48 -5.50
C ASP A 317 -15.30 -26.68 -5.48
N GLY A 318 -16.07 -25.62 -5.73
CA GLY A 318 -17.53 -25.65 -5.71
C GLY A 318 -18.12 -25.76 -4.31
N THR A 319 -17.31 -25.49 -3.28
CA THR A 319 -17.73 -25.51 -1.89
C THR A 319 -18.47 -24.21 -1.58
N GLY A 320 -19.78 -24.32 -1.35
CA GLY A 320 -20.59 -23.19 -0.89
C GLY A 320 -20.33 -22.89 0.59
N ALA A 321 -20.37 -21.62 0.97
CA ALA A 321 -20.37 -21.22 2.38
C ALA A 321 -21.55 -21.87 3.12
N THR A 322 -21.33 -22.29 4.37
CA THR A 322 -22.45 -22.74 5.20
C THR A 322 -23.44 -21.59 5.43
N THR A 323 -24.74 -21.89 5.50
CA THR A 323 -25.83 -20.88 5.56
C THR A 323 -25.68 -19.85 6.68
N ALA A 324 -24.87 -20.13 7.71
CA ALA A 324 -24.67 -19.27 8.88
C ALA A 324 -23.90 -17.96 8.59
N GLY A 325 -23.26 -17.82 7.42
CA GLY A 325 -22.49 -16.61 7.06
C GLY A 325 -23.00 -15.86 5.83
N MET A 326 -23.99 -16.36 5.10
CA MET A 326 -24.41 -15.75 3.83
C MET A 326 -25.46 -14.65 4.02
N VAL A 327 -25.17 -13.45 3.51
CA VAL A 327 -26.10 -12.32 3.51
C VAL A 327 -26.47 -11.97 2.07
N SER A 328 -27.77 -11.99 1.77
CA SER A 328 -28.30 -11.55 0.48
C SER A 328 -28.41 -10.03 0.43
N PHE A 329 -27.74 -9.41 -0.53
CA PHE A 329 -27.80 -7.96 -0.73
C PHE A 329 -29.18 -7.50 -1.16
N TRP A 330 -29.89 -8.31 -1.96
CA TRP A 330 -31.25 -8.00 -2.37
C TRP A 330 -32.23 -7.99 -1.19
N GLN A 331 -32.19 -9.04 -0.34
CA GLN A 331 -33.10 -9.12 0.81
C GLN A 331 -32.79 -8.06 1.87
N ALA A 332 -31.52 -7.73 2.07
CA ALA A 332 -31.06 -6.80 3.10
C ALA A 332 -30.92 -5.34 2.61
N ASN A 333 -31.28 -5.04 1.36
CA ASN A 333 -31.12 -3.72 0.73
C ASN A 333 -29.68 -3.18 0.83
N LEU A 334 -28.71 -4.06 0.53
CA LEU A 334 -27.28 -3.78 0.59
C LEU A 334 -26.66 -3.64 -0.81
N ILE A 335 -25.42 -3.18 -0.81
CA ILE A 335 -24.56 -3.08 -1.98
C ILE A 335 -23.11 -3.25 -1.58
N GLY A 336 -22.37 -4.03 -2.35
CA GLY A 336 -20.95 -4.29 -2.12
C GLY A 336 -20.09 -3.48 -3.08
N ILE A 337 -19.08 -2.82 -2.54
CA ILE A 337 -17.99 -2.21 -3.30
C ILE A 337 -16.74 -3.03 -3.03
N LYS A 338 -16.16 -3.61 -4.08
CA LYS A 338 -14.92 -4.40 -4.03
C LYS A 338 -13.82 -3.63 -4.75
N ILE A 339 -12.67 -3.51 -4.09
CA ILE A 339 -11.46 -2.91 -4.65
C ILE A 339 -10.38 -3.99 -4.67
N GLU A 340 -9.82 -4.25 -5.84
CA GLU A 340 -8.75 -5.23 -6.05
C GLU A 340 -7.49 -4.50 -6.53
N ARG A 341 -6.35 -4.72 -5.86
CA ARG A 341 -5.03 -4.30 -6.35
C ARG A 341 -4.23 -5.54 -6.76
N ARG A 342 -3.68 -5.53 -7.98
CA ARG A 342 -2.78 -6.60 -8.43
C ARG A 342 -1.38 -6.27 -7.97
N MET A 343 -0.83 -7.04 -7.03
CA MET A 343 0.48 -6.76 -6.46
C MET A 343 1.17 -8.04 -6.02
N ASN A 344 2.48 -8.11 -6.21
CA ASN A 344 3.31 -9.20 -5.71
C ASN A 344 4.70 -8.66 -5.37
N TRP A 345 5.37 -9.24 -4.38
CA TRP A 345 6.74 -8.94 -4.03
C TRP A 345 7.53 -10.24 -3.84
N ALA A 346 8.84 -10.16 -4.09
CA ALA A 346 9.74 -11.27 -3.86
C ALA A 346 11.13 -10.76 -3.48
N MET A 347 11.79 -11.50 -2.59
CA MET A 347 13.18 -11.24 -2.21
C MET A 347 14.11 -11.70 -3.33
N LEU A 348 14.98 -10.81 -3.79
CA LEU A 348 16.00 -11.10 -4.81
C LEU A 348 17.30 -11.62 -4.20
N ARG A 349 17.62 -11.13 -3.00
CA ARG A 349 18.83 -11.46 -2.24
C ARG A 349 18.55 -11.25 -0.76
N ASP A 350 19.32 -11.89 0.10
CA ASP A 350 19.28 -11.67 1.54
C ASP A 350 19.49 -10.18 1.83
N SER A 351 18.49 -9.53 2.39
CA SER A 351 18.40 -8.07 2.52
C SER A 351 17.56 -7.65 3.72
N VAL A 352 17.38 -8.58 4.66
CA VAL A 352 16.58 -8.41 5.85
C VAL A 352 17.35 -9.01 7.02
N ALA A 353 17.38 -8.30 8.14
CA ALA A 353 17.79 -8.86 9.43
C ALA A 353 16.71 -8.54 10.48
N ILE A 354 16.55 -9.42 11.46
CA ILE A 354 15.48 -9.35 12.46
C ILE A 354 16.13 -9.40 13.83
N LEU A 355 15.79 -8.42 14.67
CA LEU A 355 16.04 -8.44 16.10
C LEU A 355 14.69 -8.63 16.81
N ASP A 356 14.56 -9.71 17.56
CA ASP A 356 13.32 -10.08 18.25
C ASP A 356 13.46 -10.00 19.78
N SER A 357 12.33 -10.01 20.48
CA SER A 357 12.26 -9.82 21.95
C SER A 357 12.90 -8.52 22.45
N VAL A 358 12.73 -7.45 21.67
CA VAL A 358 13.19 -6.11 21.99
C VAL A 358 12.38 -5.52 23.15
N GLU A 359 12.95 -5.60 24.34
CA GLU A 359 12.44 -5.00 25.57
C GLU A 359 13.54 -4.16 26.21
N TYR A 360 13.64 -2.89 25.81
CA TYR A 360 14.56 -1.96 26.45
C TYR A 360 13.86 -1.26 27.61
N GLU A 361 14.25 -1.63 28.83
CA GLU A 361 13.84 -0.88 30.02
C GLU A 361 14.35 0.57 29.92
N ALA A 362 13.56 1.52 30.43
CA ALA A 362 14.04 2.90 30.52
C ALA A 362 15.16 2.93 31.57
N THR A 363 16.38 3.24 31.13
CA THR A 363 17.52 3.37 32.05
C THR A 363 17.17 4.42 33.11
N SER A 364 17.03 4.03 34.38
CA SER A 364 16.79 4.96 35.47
C SER A 364 18.00 5.91 35.58
N ALA A 365 17.78 7.18 35.28
CA ALA A 365 18.80 8.23 35.37
C ALA A 365 19.29 8.47 36.81
#